data_AF-A0A8J7NXC0-F1
#
_entry.id   AF-A0A8J7NXC0-F1
#
_cell.length_a   1.000
_cell.length_b   1.000
_cell.length_c   1.000
_cell.angle_alpha   90.00
_cell.angle_beta   90.00
_cell.angle_gamma   90.00
#
_symmetry.space_group_name_H-M   'P 1'
#
loop_
_entity.id
_entity.type
_entity.pdbx_description
1 polymer ?
#
loop_
_entity_poly.entity_id
_entity_poly.type
_entity_poly.pdbx_seq_one_letter_code
_entity_poly.pdbx_strand_id
1 'polypeptide(L)' 'ALWKMVVGGIFIFIGITSLLLWWQRGFVYPPRPHTLSDEWKAMYAKRMIDMQVNPVVEGFSAKWDYERNE' A
#
# COMPACT_ATOMS: atom_id res chain seq x y z
N ALA A 1 -10.06 -34.83 -17.23
CA ALA A 1 -9.31 -33.55 -17.19
C ALA A 1 -10.01 -32.53 -16.28
N LEU A 2 -10.22 -32.85 -15.00
CA LEU A 2 -10.97 -32.02 -14.05
C LEU A 2 -10.19 -30.76 -13.64
N TRP A 3 -8.86 -30.89 -13.50
CA TRP A 3 -7.98 -29.81 -13.03
C TRP A 3 -7.98 -28.57 -13.94
N LYS A 4 -8.13 -28.75 -15.26
CA LYS A 4 -8.18 -27.63 -16.21
C LYS A 4 -9.42 -26.76 -16.01
N MET A 5 -10.56 -27.38 -15.72
CA MET A 5 -11.82 -26.68 -15.43
C MET A 5 -11.77 -25.98 -14.09
N VAL A 6 -11.16 -26.60 -13.07
CA VAL A 6 -10.97 -25.98 -11.74
C VAL A 6 -10.09 -24.74 -11.85
N VAL A 7 -8.94 -24.84 -12.51
CA VAL A 7 -8.02 -23.71 -12.70
C VAL A 7 -8.67 -22.60 -13.54
N GLY A 8 -9.37 -22.97 -14.63
CA GLY A 8 -10.10 -22.01 -15.45
C GLY A 8 -11.20 -21.26 -14.68
N GLY A 9 -11.96 -21.97 -13.83
CA GLY A 9 -12.96 -21.38 -12.96
C GLY A 9 -12.35 -20.36 -11.99
N ILE A 10 -11.22 -20.68 -11.36
CA ILE A 10 -10.52 -19.77 -10.44
C ILE A 10 -10.14 -18.46 -11.14
N PHE A 11 -9.56 -18.53 -12.34
CA PHE A 11 -9.17 -17.32 -13.09
C PHE A 11 -10.38 -16.45 -13.48
N ILE A 12 -11.51 -17.08 -13.82
CA ILE A 12 -12.76 -16.35 -14.11
C ILE A 12 -13.25 -15.62 -12.85
N PHE A 13 -13.27 -16.29 -11.69
CA PHE A 13 -13.68 -15.65 -10.42
C PHE A 13 -12.74 -14.51 -10.01
N ILE A 14 -11.43 -14.66 -10.20
CA ILE A 14 -10.46 -13.58 -9.97
C ILE A 14 -10.72 -12.40 -10.91
N GLY A 15 -10.99 -12.68 -12.20
CA GLY A 15 -11.33 -11.64 -13.17
C GLY A 15 -12.58 -10.85 -12.80
N ILE A 16 -13.66 -11.55 -12.42
CA ILE A 16 -14.92 -10.92 -11.98
C ILE A 16 -14.69 -10.10 -10.69
N THR A 17 -13.95 -10.65 -9.72
CA THR A 17 -13.64 -9.94 -8.47
C THR A 17 -12.82 -8.68 -8.73
N SER A 18 -11.87 -8.73 -9.68
CA SER A 18 -11.05 -7.57 -10.05
C SER A 18 -11.88 -6.46 -10.70
N LEU A 19 -12.84 -6.83 -11.56
CA LEU A 19 -13.79 -5.87 -12.17
C LEU A 19 -14.70 -5.22 -11.11
N LEU A 20 -15.19 -6.00 -10.14
CA LEU A 20 -15.97 -5.46 -9.02
C LEU A 20 -15.16 -4.47 -8.17
N LEU A 21 -13.92 -4.80 -7.83
CA LEU A 21 -13.02 -3.90 -7.09
C LEU A 21 -12.74 -2.61 -7.86
N TRP A 22 -12.54 -2.69 -9.17
CA TRP A 22 -12.34 -1.51 -10.01
C TRP A 22 -13.59 -0.61 -10.02
N TRP A 23 -14.79 -1.19 -10.17
CA TRP A 23 -16.04 -0.44 -10.09
C TRP A 23 -16.25 0.21 -8.72
N GLN A 24 -16.02 -0.54 -7.62
CA GLN A 24 -16.05 0.01 -6.26
C GLN A 24 -15.08 1.18 -6.11
N ARG A 25 -13.84 1.04 -6.63
CA ARG A 25 -12.80 2.08 -6.58
C ARG A 25 -13.16 3.37 -7.29
N GLY A 26 -13.89 3.28 -8.41
CA GLY A 26 -14.28 4.42 -9.23
C GLY A 26 -15.54 5.14 -8.74
N PHE A 27 -16.55 4.42 -8.25
CA PHE A 27 -17.87 4.99 -7.98
C PHE A 27 -18.26 5.07 -6.50
N VAL A 28 -17.70 4.20 -5.65
CA VAL A 28 -18.12 4.11 -4.23
C VAL A 28 -17.15 4.82 -3.30
N TYR A 29 -15.84 4.74 -3.57
CA TYR A 29 -14.84 5.32 -2.67
C TYR A 29 -14.68 6.83 -2.87
N PRO A 30 -14.73 7.62 -1.79
CA PRO A 30 -14.47 9.06 -1.85
C PRO A 30 -13.03 9.33 -2.33
N PRO A 31 -12.74 10.58 -2.75
CA PRO A 31 -11.38 10.96 -3.11
C PRO A 31 -10.41 10.66 -1.96
N ARG A 32 -9.19 10.24 -2.32
CA ARG A 32 -8.14 9.95 -1.34
C ARG A 32 -7.89 11.21 -0.50
N PRO A 33 -7.78 11.10 0.83
CA PRO A 33 -7.48 12.24 1.68
C PRO A 33 -6.15 12.87 1.28
N HIS A 34 -6.02 14.19 1.45
CA HIS A 34 -4.83 14.95 1.11
C HIS A 34 -3.56 14.45 1.83
N THR A 35 -3.71 13.81 2.99
CA THR A 35 -2.63 13.18 3.77
C THR A 35 -1.93 12.03 3.04
N LEU A 36 -2.55 11.49 1.98
CA LEU A 36 -1.96 10.48 1.11
C LEU A 36 -1.32 11.07 -0.15
N SER A 37 -1.20 12.40 -0.26
CA SER A 37 -0.35 13.01 -1.29
C SER A 37 1.12 12.68 -1.01
N ASP A 38 1.94 12.63 -2.05
CA ASP A 38 3.34 12.22 -1.90
C ASP A 38 4.16 13.23 -1.08
N GLU A 39 3.81 14.51 -1.15
CA GLU A 39 4.37 15.57 -0.30
C GLU A 39 4.02 15.33 1.18
N TRP A 40 2.75 15.06 1.49
CA TRP A 40 2.32 14.79 2.87
C TRP A 40 2.94 13.51 3.43
N LYS A 41 3.11 12.47 2.60
CA LYS A 41 3.85 11.26 2.99
C LYS A 41 5.31 11.56 3.31
N ALA A 42 6.00 12.37 2.51
CA ALA A 42 7.39 12.75 2.76
C ALA A 42 7.54 13.55 4.07
N MET A 43 6.64 14.52 4.30
CA MET A 43 6.60 15.27 5.57
C MET A 43 6.30 14.36 6.77
N TYR A 44 5.37 13.42 6.62
CA TYR A 44 5.02 12.47 7.67
C TYR A 44 6.15 11.48 7.96
N ALA A 45 6.82 10.96 6.92
CA ALA A 45 7.98 10.09 7.06
C ALA A 45 9.13 10.80 7.78
N LYS A 46 9.44 12.04 7.39
CA LYS A 46 10.44 12.87 8.09
C LYS A 46 10.06 13.10 9.55
N ARG A 47 8.81 13.44 9.84
CA ARG A 47 8.32 13.58 11.22
C ARG A 47 8.46 12.29 12.03
N MET A 48 8.20 11.12 11.44
CA MET A 48 8.37 9.83 12.11
C MET A 48 9.85 9.53 12.44
N ILE A 49 10.76 9.86 11.52
CA ILE A 49 12.21 9.76 11.70
C ILE A 49 12.68 10.72 12.80
N ASP A 50 12.24 11.98 12.76
CA ASP A 50 12.56 13.00 13.78
C ASP A 50 12.07 12.59 15.18
N MET A 51 10.93 11.89 15.27
CA MET A 51 10.39 11.35 16.51
C MET A 51 10.99 9.98 16.89
N GLN A 52 11.92 9.44 16.09
CA GLN A 52 12.52 8.12 16.26
C GLN A 52 11.48 7.01 16.46
N VAL A 53 10.40 7.01 15.69
CA VAL A 53 9.33 6.00 15.80
C VAL A 53 9.90 4.62 15.44
N ASN A 54 9.78 3.65 16.36
CA ASN A 54 10.37 2.31 16.27
C ASN A 54 11.90 2.35 16.01
N PRO A 55 12.70 2.76 17.00
CA PRO A 55 14.15 2.88 16.85
C PRO A 55 14.89 1.53 17.04
N VAL A 56 14.19 0.45 17.42
CA VAL A 56 14.80 -0.86 17.67
C VAL A 56 15.20 -1.52 16.35
N VAL A 57 16.51 -1.61 16.10
CA VAL A 57 17.35 -2.37 15.14
C VAL A 57 16.77 -2.81 13.77
N GLU A 58 15.52 -3.26 13.67
CA GLU A 58 14.82 -3.56 12.40
C GLU A 58 13.73 -2.53 12.02
N GLY A 59 13.48 -1.56 12.90
CA GLY A 59 12.39 -0.58 12.76
C GLY A 59 12.64 0.52 11.73
N PHE A 60 11.56 1.19 11.32
CA PHE A 60 11.54 2.21 10.26
C PHE A 60 12.61 3.30 10.42
N SER A 61 12.80 3.79 11.66
CA SER A 61 13.75 4.86 11.97
C SER A 61 15.21 4.38 12.10
N ALA A 62 15.46 3.06 12.16
CA ALA A 62 16.81 2.49 12.22
C ALA A 62 17.44 2.30 10.82
N LYS A 63 16.62 2.33 9.76
CA LYS A 63 17.07 2.23 8.36
C LYS A 63 17.41 3.58 7.73
N TRP A 64 17.16 4.67 8.46
CA TRP A 64 17.46 6.03 8.03
C TRP A 64 18.86 6.42 8.50
N ASP A 65 19.68 6.89 7.58
CA ASP A 65 21.02 7.43 7.83
C ASP A 65 20.90 8.92 8.21
N TYR A 66 20.92 9.20 9.51
CA TYR A 66 20.82 10.55 10.06
C TYR A 66 22.04 11.43 9.76
N GLU A 67 23.21 10.84 9.46
CA GLU A 67 24.42 11.62 9.14
C GLU A 67 24.35 12.18 7.73
N ARG A 68 23.67 11.48 6.82
CA ARG A 68 23.54 11.85 5.41
C ARG A 68 22.16 12.39 5.04
N ASN A 69 21.17 12.27 5.94
CA ASN A 69 19.75 12.53 5.69
C ASN A 69 19.19 11.69 4.53
N GLU A 70 19.51 10.39 4.50
CA GLU A 70 19.11 9.44 3.44
C GLU A 70 18.56 8.11 3.98
#